data_AF-A9KBC6-F1
#
_entry.id   AF-A9KBC6-F1
#
_cell.length_a   1.000
_cell.length_b   1.000
_cell.length_c   1.000
_cell.angle_alpha   90.00
_cell.angle_beta   90.00
_cell.angle_gamma   90.00
#
_symmetry.space_group_name_H-M   'P 1'
#
loop_
_entity.id
_entity.type
_entity.pdbx_description
1 polymer ?
#
loop_
_entity_poly.entity_id
_entity_poly.type
_entity_poly.pdbx_seq_one_letter_code
_entity_poly.pdbx_strand_id
1 'polypeptide(L)'
;MNSDFAKTLIPLIDLTRLNEDDTPETIEQLCHQAKTPYGPVAAVCIYPQFVKQARFLLAGVPIKVATVANFPKGDQSRVDCIQSIKQSLDEGADEIDVVMPYKSYLEGNTKEVRAFLEACRGTCGPQAILKVILETGALIKRDIIFDATKLAIHAGADFIKTSTGKLPSGATIEAAEIILEAIQNHANKRVGLKISGGIQTFEQAVPYIQLIKDKMGAAWITPQTIRFGASRLLADIMQCL
;
A
#
# COMPACT_ATOMS: atom_id res chain seq x y z
N MET A 1 26.47 10.10 3.18
CA MET A 1 25.01 10.00 2.98
C MET A 1 24.33 10.77 4.10
N ASN A 2 23.25 11.52 3.81
CA ASN A 2 22.63 12.38 4.81
C ASN A 2 21.69 11.56 5.71
N SER A 3 22.17 11.12 6.87
CA SER A 3 21.42 10.32 7.86
C SER A 3 20.11 10.99 8.27
N ASP A 4 20.02 12.32 8.23
CA ASP A 4 18.77 13.02 8.54
C ASP A 4 17.70 12.80 7.47
N PHE A 5 18.07 12.67 6.19
CA PHE A 5 17.10 12.34 5.14
C PHE A 5 16.58 10.90 5.29
N ALA A 6 17.45 9.94 5.64
CA ALA A 6 17.05 8.56 5.87
C ALA A 6 16.01 8.43 7.00
N LYS A 7 16.16 9.20 8.10
CA LYS A 7 15.15 9.26 9.18
C LYS A 7 13.78 9.71 8.70
N THR A 8 13.70 10.63 7.73
CA THR A 8 12.42 11.13 7.21
C THR A 8 11.59 10.07 6.47
N LEU A 9 12.21 8.96 6.04
CA LEU A 9 11.51 7.89 5.34
C LEU A 9 10.85 6.89 6.28
N ILE A 10 11.35 6.73 7.51
CA ILE A 10 10.79 5.80 8.51
C ILE A 10 9.26 5.97 8.68
N PRO A 11 8.73 7.18 8.93
CA PRO A 11 7.28 7.37 9.11
C PRO A 11 6.47 7.19 7.82
N LEU A 12 7.10 6.91 6.68
CA LEU A 12 6.43 6.59 5.41
C LEU A 12 6.38 5.08 5.15
N ILE A 13 6.95 4.23 6.01
CA ILE A 13 7.04 2.79 5.77
C ILE A 13 5.78 2.07 6.23
N ASP A 14 5.26 1.21 5.35
CA ASP A 14 4.38 0.11 5.70
C ASP A 14 5.26 -1.15 5.82
N LEU A 15 5.68 -1.46 7.06
CA LEU A 15 6.60 -2.56 7.32
C LEU A 15 5.87 -3.89 7.11
N THR A 16 6.24 -4.60 6.05
CA THR A 16 5.41 -5.65 5.46
C THR A 16 5.95 -7.04 5.72
N ARG A 17 5.08 -7.97 6.14
CA ARG A 17 5.31 -9.43 6.10
C ARG A 17 4.07 -10.13 5.56
N LEU A 18 4.23 -10.79 4.41
CA LEU A 18 3.15 -11.48 3.70
C LEU A 18 3.69 -12.80 3.13
N ASN A 19 4.40 -13.58 3.94
CA ASN A 19 4.97 -14.86 3.56
C ASN A 19 4.07 -16.01 4.04
N GLU A 20 4.09 -17.13 3.32
CA GLU A 20 3.25 -18.29 3.65
C GLU A 20 3.69 -18.97 4.96
N ASP A 21 4.94 -18.79 5.35
CA ASP A 21 5.58 -19.32 6.55
C ASP A 21 5.60 -18.34 7.73
N ASP A 22 4.90 -17.21 7.64
CA ASP A 22 4.77 -16.29 8.78
C ASP A 22 4.05 -16.96 9.96
N THR A 23 4.54 -16.73 11.18
CA THR A 23 4.02 -17.30 12.43
C THR A 23 3.68 -16.17 13.41
N PRO A 24 2.92 -16.44 14.49
CA PRO A 24 2.67 -15.45 15.52
C PRO A 24 3.95 -14.77 16.05
N GLU A 25 5.04 -15.52 16.21
CA GLU A 25 6.32 -15.01 16.69
C GLU A 25 6.98 -14.07 15.68
N THR A 26 6.90 -14.36 14.38
CA THR A 26 7.46 -13.47 13.36
C THR A 26 6.68 -12.16 13.25
N ILE A 27 5.37 -12.19 13.49
CA ILE A 27 4.52 -11.00 13.56
C ILE A 27 4.81 -10.18 14.81
N GLU A 28 5.08 -10.83 15.94
CA GLU A 28 5.51 -10.14 17.16
C GLU A 28 6.82 -9.39 16.94
N GLN A 29 7.82 -10.06 16.36
CA GLN A 29 9.10 -9.44 15.98
C GLN A 29 8.89 -8.25 15.03
N LEU A 30 8.01 -8.38 14.03
CA LEU A 30 7.66 -7.29 13.12
C LEU A 30 7.10 -6.07 13.87
N CYS A 31 6.17 -6.30 14.80
CA CYS A 31 5.55 -5.24 15.60
C CYS A 31 6.57 -4.55 16.52
N HIS A 32 7.58 -5.28 17.02
CA HIS A 32 8.69 -4.70 17.76
C HIS A 32 9.59 -3.84 16.87
N GLN A 33 9.98 -4.36 15.70
CA GLN A 33 10.82 -3.63 14.72
C GLN A 33 10.17 -2.33 14.23
N ALA A 34 8.83 -2.32 14.12
CA ALA A 34 8.05 -1.16 13.73
C ALA A 34 8.17 0.04 14.71
N LYS A 35 8.61 -0.21 15.95
CA LYS A 35 8.82 0.79 17.02
C LYS A 35 10.29 1.22 17.06
N THR A 36 10.73 1.99 16.08
CA THR A 36 12.15 2.38 15.96
C THR A 36 12.53 3.46 16.99
N PRO A 37 13.81 3.57 17.40
CA PRO A 37 14.28 4.66 18.26
C PRO A 37 14.20 6.05 17.60
N TYR A 38 14.02 6.11 16.28
CA TYR A 38 13.89 7.34 15.51
C TYR A 38 12.42 7.72 15.21
N GLY A 39 11.48 6.99 15.81
CA GLY A 39 10.04 7.15 15.59
C GLY A 39 9.40 5.91 14.94
N PRO A 40 8.08 5.77 15.05
CA PRO A 40 7.38 4.63 14.49
C PRO A 40 7.33 4.68 12.95
N VAL A 41 7.22 3.51 12.33
CA VAL A 41 6.76 3.40 10.94
C VAL A 41 5.28 3.81 10.81
N ALA A 42 4.79 4.04 9.60
CA ALA A 42 3.38 4.39 9.37
C ALA A 42 2.43 3.25 9.76
N ALA A 43 2.76 2.05 9.29
CA ALA A 43 1.94 0.86 9.48
C ALA A 43 2.78 -0.41 9.49
N VAL A 44 2.20 -1.50 10.02
CA VAL A 44 2.57 -2.86 9.65
C VAL A 44 1.59 -3.39 8.61
N CYS A 45 2.03 -4.21 7.67
CA CYS A 45 1.20 -4.79 6.61
C CYS A 45 1.33 -6.31 6.60
N ILE A 46 0.27 -7.01 7.04
CA ILE A 46 0.30 -8.46 7.36
C ILE A 46 -0.91 -9.20 6.82
N TYR A 47 -0.88 -10.54 6.79
CA TYR A 47 -2.05 -11.33 6.39
C TYR A 47 -3.22 -11.20 7.38
N PRO A 48 -4.48 -11.35 6.91
CA PRO A 48 -5.68 -11.17 7.73
C PRO A 48 -5.65 -11.94 9.05
N GLN A 49 -5.20 -13.21 9.06
CA GLN A 49 -5.21 -14.02 10.28
C GLN A 49 -4.38 -13.47 11.45
N PHE A 50 -3.47 -12.52 11.17
CA PHE A 50 -2.59 -11.92 12.18
C PHE A 50 -3.04 -10.52 12.62
N VAL A 51 -4.10 -9.97 12.04
CA VAL A 51 -4.58 -8.60 12.32
C VAL A 51 -4.89 -8.42 13.80
N LYS A 52 -5.68 -9.34 14.38
CA LYS A 52 -6.05 -9.28 15.80
C LYS A 52 -4.83 -9.29 16.72
N GLN A 53 -3.83 -10.13 16.41
CA GLN A 53 -2.60 -10.22 17.18
C GLN A 53 -1.79 -8.92 17.08
N ALA A 54 -1.57 -8.41 15.88
CA ALA A 54 -0.82 -7.16 15.69
C ALA A 54 -1.52 -5.97 16.33
N ARG A 55 -2.85 -5.91 16.26
CA ARG A 55 -3.64 -4.84 16.91
C ARG A 55 -3.43 -4.83 18.42
N PHE A 56 -3.39 -6.00 19.04
CA PHE A 56 -3.08 -6.15 20.47
C PHE A 56 -1.64 -5.69 20.79
N LEU A 57 -0.65 -6.17 20.05
CA LEU A 57 0.78 -5.84 20.27
C LEU A 57 1.13 -4.36 20.03
N LEU A 58 0.36 -3.69 19.18
CA LEU A 58 0.50 -2.28 18.83
C LEU A 58 -0.49 -1.37 19.58
N ALA A 59 -1.20 -1.87 20.59
CA ALA A 59 -2.11 -1.05 21.39
C ALA A 59 -1.37 0.16 22.01
N GLY A 60 -1.97 1.34 21.88
CA GLY A 60 -1.39 2.60 22.40
C GLY A 60 -0.20 3.15 21.59
N VAL A 61 0.21 2.50 20.50
CA VAL A 61 1.27 2.96 19.61
C VAL A 61 0.65 3.52 18.33
N PRO A 62 1.10 4.68 17.82
CA PRO A 62 0.53 5.30 16.61
C PRO A 62 1.03 4.62 15.32
N ILE A 63 0.98 3.29 15.29
CA ILE A 63 1.26 2.44 14.12
C ILE A 63 -0.06 1.83 13.67
N LYS A 64 -0.37 1.99 12.39
CA LYS A 64 -1.57 1.41 11.76
C LYS A 64 -1.39 -0.08 11.48
N VAL A 65 -2.48 -0.84 11.56
CA VAL A 65 -2.51 -2.25 11.13
C VAL A 65 -3.15 -2.31 9.75
N ALA A 66 -2.33 -2.49 8.72
CA ALA A 66 -2.78 -2.75 7.37
C ALA A 66 -2.85 -4.26 7.09
N THR A 67 -3.80 -4.66 6.28
CA THR A 67 -3.85 -6.03 5.75
C THR A 67 -4.25 -6.05 4.28
N VAL A 68 -4.28 -7.23 3.66
CA VAL A 68 -4.54 -7.41 2.23
C VAL A 68 -5.85 -8.13 1.97
N ALA A 69 -6.51 -7.79 0.87
CA ALA A 69 -7.73 -8.47 0.39
C ALA A 69 -7.64 -8.73 -1.13
N ASN A 70 -8.35 -9.75 -1.62
CA ASN A 70 -8.22 -10.21 -3.01
C ASN A 70 -6.77 -10.55 -3.42
N PHE A 71 -5.93 -10.90 -2.45
CA PHE A 71 -4.47 -10.94 -2.60
C PHE A 71 -3.94 -12.38 -2.72
N PRO A 72 -2.88 -12.61 -3.52
CA PRO A 72 -2.21 -11.65 -4.41
C PRO A 72 -2.81 -11.58 -5.82
N LYS A 73 -3.68 -12.52 -6.18
CA LYS A 73 -4.01 -12.79 -7.59
C LYS A 73 -5.07 -11.86 -8.19
N GLY A 74 -5.86 -11.17 -7.36
CA GLY A 74 -6.94 -10.32 -7.84
C GLY A 74 -8.15 -11.09 -8.42
N ASP A 75 -8.28 -12.39 -8.14
CA ASP A 75 -9.23 -13.31 -8.80
C ASP A 75 -10.35 -13.84 -7.88
N GLN A 76 -10.47 -13.34 -6.65
CA GLN A 76 -11.55 -13.72 -5.75
C GLN A 76 -12.89 -13.19 -6.24
N SER A 77 -13.97 -13.89 -5.85
CA SER A 77 -15.31 -13.35 -6.04
C SER A 77 -15.49 -12.07 -5.21
N ARG A 78 -16.40 -11.19 -5.66
CA ARG A 78 -16.75 -9.97 -4.91
C ARG A 78 -17.26 -10.30 -3.50
N VAL A 79 -18.01 -11.39 -3.35
CA VAL A 79 -18.59 -11.81 -2.06
C VAL A 79 -17.48 -12.20 -1.08
N ASP A 80 -16.54 -13.04 -1.51
CA ASP A 80 -15.45 -13.53 -0.65
C ASP A 80 -14.52 -12.38 -0.24
N CYS A 81 -14.20 -11.49 -1.18
CA CYS A 81 -13.37 -10.32 -0.87
C CYS A 81 -14.05 -9.39 0.15
N ILE A 82 -15.35 -9.10 0.01
CA ILE A 82 -16.10 -8.30 0.98
C ILE A 82 -16.12 -8.96 2.35
N GLN A 83 -16.34 -10.28 2.42
CA GLN A 83 -16.36 -11.01 3.68
C GLN A 83 -14.99 -10.96 4.37
N SER A 84 -13.90 -11.16 3.62
CA SER A 84 -12.54 -11.03 4.14
C SER A 84 -12.26 -9.62 4.68
N ILE A 85 -12.69 -8.57 3.96
CA ILE A 85 -12.55 -7.18 4.42
C ILE A 85 -13.29 -6.96 5.74
N LYS A 86 -14.57 -7.39 5.83
CA LYS A 86 -15.36 -7.24 7.06
C LYS A 86 -14.67 -7.90 8.25
N GLN A 87 -14.23 -9.14 8.08
CA GLN A 87 -13.55 -9.87 9.13
C GLN A 87 -12.28 -9.15 9.58
N SER A 88 -11.45 -8.67 8.64
CA SER A 88 -10.23 -7.93 8.99
C SER A 88 -10.52 -6.63 9.76
N LEU A 89 -11.60 -5.92 9.41
CA LEU A 89 -12.01 -4.71 10.12
C LEU A 89 -12.52 -5.04 11.53
N ASP A 90 -13.32 -6.09 11.68
CA ASP A 90 -13.81 -6.58 12.98
C ASP A 90 -12.64 -7.03 13.89
N GLU A 91 -11.56 -7.54 13.30
CA GLU A 91 -10.32 -7.90 14.00
C GLU A 91 -9.41 -6.71 14.30
N GLY A 92 -9.72 -5.52 13.78
CA GLY A 92 -9.06 -4.25 14.11
C GLY A 92 -8.07 -3.73 13.06
N ALA A 93 -8.21 -4.12 11.80
CA ALA A 93 -7.46 -3.50 10.71
C ALA A 93 -7.84 -2.01 10.56
N ASP A 94 -6.83 -1.15 10.45
CA ASP A 94 -6.99 0.27 10.15
C ASP A 94 -7.07 0.52 8.63
N GLU A 95 -6.41 -0.34 7.83
CA GLU A 95 -6.22 -0.12 6.40
C GLU A 95 -6.30 -1.43 5.62
N ILE A 96 -6.91 -1.38 4.44
CA ILE A 96 -7.11 -2.53 3.55
C ILE A 96 -6.40 -2.26 2.22
N ASP A 97 -5.43 -3.10 1.87
CA ASP A 97 -4.75 -3.14 0.59
C ASP A 97 -5.43 -4.19 -0.32
N VAL A 98 -6.39 -3.77 -1.14
CA VAL A 98 -7.12 -4.67 -2.05
C VAL A 98 -6.44 -4.76 -3.40
N VAL A 99 -6.28 -5.96 -3.96
CA VAL A 99 -5.85 -6.13 -5.36
C VAL A 99 -7.03 -5.92 -6.28
N MET A 100 -6.92 -4.98 -7.23
CA MET A 100 -7.96 -4.84 -8.26
C MET A 100 -7.99 -6.11 -9.13
N PRO A 101 -9.15 -6.52 -9.67
CA PRO A 101 -9.22 -7.60 -10.66
C PRO A 101 -8.55 -7.24 -12.00
N TYR A 102 -7.22 -7.09 -12.01
CA TYR A 102 -6.44 -6.49 -13.08
C TYR A 102 -6.48 -7.31 -14.39
N LYS A 103 -6.61 -8.64 -14.31
CA LYS A 103 -6.81 -9.49 -15.51
C LYS A 103 -8.17 -9.22 -16.15
N SER A 104 -9.22 -9.17 -15.35
CA SER A 104 -10.58 -8.84 -15.82
C SER A 104 -10.64 -7.41 -16.39
N TYR A 105 -9.90 -6.48 -15.80
CA TYR A 105 -9.72 -5.12 -16.34
C TYR A 105 -9.06 -5.14 -17.73
N LEU A 106 -8.00 -5.91 -17.92
CA LEU A 106 -7.31 -6.07 -19.21
C LEU A 106 -8.20 -6.73 -20.29
N GLU A 107 -9.16 -7.54 -19.88
CA GLU A 107 -10.17 -8.14 -20.76
C GLU A 107 -11.31 -7.16 -21.14
N GLY A 108 -11.30 -5.94 -20.59
CA GLY A 108 -12.28 -4.89 -20.89
C GLY A 108 -13.48 -4.82 -19.94
N ASN A 109 -13.52 -5.65 -18.89
CA ASN A 109 -14.61 -5.71 -17.90
C ASN A 109 -14.52 -4.57 -16.86
N THR A 110 -14.35 -3.35 -17.34
CA THR A 110 -14.06 -2.16 -16.52
C THR A 110 -15.22 -1.78 -15.58
N LYS A 111 -16.47 -2.06 -15.97
CA LYS A 111 -17.65 -1.77 -15.14
C LYS A 111 -17.71 -2.70 -13.94
N GLU A 112 -17.43 -3.98 -14.15
CA GLU A 112 -17.41 -5.02 -13.12
C GLU A 112 -16.28 -4.76 -12.12
N VAL A 113 -15.10 -4.39 -12.62
CA VAL A 113 -13.95 -3.99 -11.80
C VAL A 113 -14.26 -2.76 -10.96
N ARG A 114 -14.93 -1.74 -11.52
CA ARG A 114 -15.37 -0.57 -10.76
C ARG A 114 -16.35 -0.96 -9.66
N ALA A 115 -17.39 -1.72 -9.99
CA ALA A 115 -18.39 -2.18 -9.03
C ALA A 115 -17.79 -3.06 -7.93
N PHE A 116 -16.74 -3.82 -8.22
CA PHE A 116 -15.97 -4.56 -7.23
C PHE A 116 -15.29 -3.62 -6.24
N LEU A 117 -14.53 -2.63 -6.73
CA LEU A 117 -13.81 -1.67 -5.89
C LEU A 117 -14.75 -0.77 -5.07
N GLU A 118 -15.86 -0.32 -5.66
CA GLU A 118 -16.90 0.45 -4.95
C GLU A 118 -17.48 -0.37 -3.78
N ALA A 119 -17.69 -1.67 -3.97
CA ALA A 119 -18.17 -2.53 -2.90
C ALA A 119 -17.12 -2.74 -1.79
N CYS A 120 -15.84 -2.89 -2.15
CA CYS A 120 -14.74 -2.89 -1.18
C CYS A 120 -14.70 -1.58 -0.38
N ARG A 121 -14.83 -0.43 -1.06
CA ARG A 121 -14.87 0.89 -0.43
C ARG A 121 -16.05 1.04 0.51
N GLY A 122 -17.25 0.65 0.09
CA GLY A 122 -18.44 0.67 0.93
C GLY A 122 -18.29 -0.18 2.18
N THR A 123 -17.62 -1.34 2.05
CA THR A 123 -17.35 -2.25 3.17
C THR A 123 -16.37 -1.66 4.19
N CYS A 124 -15.37 -0.90 3.74
CA CYS A 124 -14.41 -0.24 4.63
C CYS A 124 -15.02 0.89 5.48
N GLY A 125 -16.24 1.35 5.14
CA GLY A 125 -16.90 2.43 5.86
C GLY A 125 -16.10 3.75 5.80
N PRO A 126 -16.39 4.71 6.70
CA PRO A 126 -15.73 6.02 6.69
C PRO A 126 -14.38 6.06 7.40
N GLN A 127 -14.04 5.03 8.20
CA GLN A 127 -12.86 5.07 9.08
C GLN A 127 -11.64 4.37 8.48
N ALA A 128 -11.83 3.21 7.85
CA ALA A 128 -10.70 2.44 7.33
C ALA A 128 -10.20 3.00 6.00
N ILE A 129 -8.89 2.98 5.79
CA ILE A 129 -8.28 3.45 4.54
C ILE A 129 -8.32 2.31 3.51
N LEU A 130 -8.80 2.58 2.30
CA LEU A 130 -8.72 1.64 1.18
C LEU A 130 -7.56 2.00 0.26
N LYS A 131 -6.58 1.10 0.16
CA LYS A 131 -5.51 1.17 -0.83
C LYS A 131 -5.80 0.17 -1.95
N VAL A 132 -5.80 0.62 -3.20
CA VAL A 132 -6.02 -0.26 -4.36
C VAL A 132 -4.69 -0.58 -5.01
N ILE A 133 -4.32 -1.85 -5.03
CA ILE A 133 -3.15 -2.37 -5.76
C ILE A 133 -3.55 -2.54 -7.22
N LEU A 134 -2.86 -1.83 -8.11
CA LEU A 134 -3.09 -1.92 -9.56
C LEU A 134 -2.41 -3.13 -10.20
N GLU A 135 -1.31 -3.59 -9.60
CA GLU A 135 -0.38 -4.57 -10.16
C GLU A 135 0.30 -4.07 -11.43
N THR A 136 1.02 -2.95 -11.32
CA THR A 136 1.73 -2.30 -12.44
C THR A 136 2.82 -3.16 -13.08
N GLY A 137 3.28 -4.22 -12.38
CA GLY A 137 4.14 -5.24 -12.99
C GLY A 137 3.45 -6.05 -14.10
N ALA A 138 2.11 -6.10 -14.09
CA ALA A 138 1.28 -6.71 -15.13
C ALA A 138 0.63 -5.65 -16.06
N LEU A 139 0.28 -4.48 -15.53
CA LEU A 139 -0.21 -3.34 -16.31
C LEU A 139 0.97 -2.52 -16.84
N ILE A 140 1.52 -2.87 -18.01
CA ILE A 140 2.77 -2.27 -18.50
C ILE A 140 2.54 -1.02 -19.36
N LYS A 141 1.39 -0.89 -20.03
CA LYS A 141 1.11 0.23 -20.92
C LYS A 141 0.68 1.47 -20.13
N ARG A 142 1.25 2.63 -20.50
CA ARG A 142 0.96 3.93 -19.88
C ARG A 142 -0.53 4.23 -19.73
N ASP A 143 -1.27 4.16 -20.83
CA ASP A 143 -2.70 4.47 -20.83
C ASP A 143 -3.50 3.52 -19.93
N ILE A 144 -3.10 2.24 -19.86
CA ILE A 144 -3.72 1.24 -19.00
C ILE A 144 -3.51 1.58 -17.52
N ILE A 145 -2.28 1.92 -17.10
CA ILE A 145 -1.99 2.34 -15.72
C ILE A 145 -2.77 3.62 -15.39
N PHE A 146 -2.76 4.60 -16.28
CA PHE A 146 -3.42 5.89 -16.08
C PHE A 146 -4.94 5.71 -15.89
N ASP A 147 -5.60 4.97 -16.78
CA ASP A 147 -7.04 4.74 -16.70
C ASP A 147 -7.43 3.84 -15.53
N ALA A 148 -6.62 2.83 -15.20
CA ALA A 148 -6.85 1.99 -14.01
C ALA A 148 -6.74 2.81 -12.73
N THR A 149 -5.78 3.75 -12.67
CA THR A 149 -5.62 4.68 -11.56
C THR A 149 -6.86 5.55 -11.41
N LYS A 150 -7.33 6.16 -12.50
CA LYS A 150 -8.55 6.97 -12.48
C LYS A 150 -9.76 6.15 -12.05
N LEU A 151 -9.90 4.92 -12.57
CA LEU A 151 -11.01 4.04 -12.19
C LEU A 151 -11.00 3.76 -10.68
N ALA A 152 -9.85 3.41 -10.11
CA ALA A 152 -9.70 3.17 -8.68
C ALA A 152 -10.01 4.41 -7.83
N ILE A 153 -9.57 5.61 -8.27
CA ILE A 153 -9.88 6.88 -7.59
C ILE A 153 -11.39 7.14 -7.59
N HIS A 154 -12.07 7.00 -8.74
CA HIS A 154 -13.52 7.17 -8.82
C HIS A 154 -14.29 6.14 -7.99
N ALA A 155 -13.77 4.91 -7.88
CA ALA A 155 -14.33 3.88 -7.00
C ALA A 155 -14.07 4.14 -5.51
N GLY A 156 -13.35 5.21 -5.17
CA GLY A 156 -13.17 5.69 -3.81
C GLY A 156 -11.88 5.27 -3.12
N ALA A 157 -10.85 4.84 -3.87
CA ALA A 157 -9.52 4.59 -3.31
C ALA A 157 -8.99 5.81 -2.54
N ASP A 158 -8.37 5.56 -1.38
CA ASP A 158 -7.64 6.58 -0.63
C ASP A 158 -6.16 6.57 -0.98
N PHE A 159 -5.65 5.41 -1.38
CA PHE A 159 -4.31 5.24 -1.93
C PHE A 159 -4.35 4.39 -3.19
N ILE A 160 -3.44 4.70 -4.10
CA ILE A 160 -3.09 3.85 -5.22
C ILE A 160 -1.78 3.17 -4.89
N LYS A 161 -1.75 1.84 -4.98
CA LYS A 161 -0.57 1.03 -4.73
C LYS A 161 -0.08 0.40 -6.02
N THR A 162 1.23 0.45 -6.26
CA THR A 162 1.84 -0.05 -7.51
C THR A 162 1.61 -1.56 -7.66
N SER A 163 2.16 -2.36 -6.74
CA SER A 163 2.28 -3.81 -6.94
C SER A 163 2.07 -4.61 -5.65
N THR A 164 1.74 -5.88 -5.79
CA THR A 164 1.62 -6.81 -4.65
C THR A 164 2.99 -7.18 -4.06
N GLY A 165 4.04 -7.05 -4.86
CA GLY A 165 5.38 -7.56 -4.54
C GLY A 165 5.51 -9.08 -4.72
N LYS A 166 4.53 -9.72 -5.38
CA LYS A 166 4.54 -11.17 -5.66
C LYS A 166 4.86 -11.51 -7.12
N LEU A 167 4.84 -10.52 -8.02
CA LEU A 167 5.33 -10.67 -9.39
C LEU A 167 6.84 -10.34 -9.48
N PRO A 168 7.56 -10.86 -10.50
CA PRO A 168 8.97 -10.53 -10.72
C PRO A 168 9.23 -9.04 -10.95
N SER A 169 8.31 -8.37 -11.65
CA SER A 169 8.33 -6.91 -11.85
C SER A 169 7.48 -6.23 -10.77
N GLY A 170 8.08 -5.31 -10.03
CA GLY A 170 7.46 -4.61 -8.91
C GLY A 170 7.08 -3.17 -9.25
N ALA A 171 7.40 -2.24 -8.35
CA ALA A 171 7.30 -0.81 -8.62
C ALA A 171 8.38 -0.37 -9.60
N THR A 172 8.02 0.55 -10.49
CA THR A 172 8.98 1.28 -11.34
C THR A 172 8.73 2.78 -11.22
N ILE A 173 9.74 3.59 -11.55
CA ILE A 173 9.65 5.05 -11.53
C ILE A 173 8.62 5.52 -12.56
N GLU A 174 8.60 4.90 -13.74
CA GLU A 174 7.66 5.20 -14.82
C GLU A 174 6.22 4.95 -14.38
N ALA A 175 5.95 3.81 -13.74
CA ALA A 175 4.61 3.51 -13.22
C ALA A 175 4.18 4.49 -12.12
N ALA A 176 5.09 4.85 -11.22
CA ALA A 176 4.83 5.84 -10.18
C ALA A 176 4.52 7.23 -10.77
N GLU A 177 5.26 7.66 -11.78
CA GLU A 177 5.03 8.93 -12.48
C GLU A 177 3.62 8.97 -13.11
N ILE A 178 3.22 7.90 -13.79
CA ILE A 178 1.90 7.81 -14.42
C ILE A 178 0.77 7.87 -13.37
N ILE A 179 0.94 7.18 -12.25
CA ILE A 179 -0.02 7.21 -11.14
C ILE A 179 -0.12 8.63 -10.56
N LEU A 180 1.01 9.31 -10.33
CA LEU A 180 1.03 10.68 -9.81
C LEU A 180 0.33 11.65 -10.76
N GLU A 181 0.56 11.53 -12.06
CA GLU A 181 -0.13 12.34 -13.07
C GLU A 181 -1.65 12.11 -13.03
N ALA A 182 -2.09 10.85 -12.94
CA ALA A 182 -3.51 10.55 -12.80
C ALA A 182 -4.10 11.13 -11.50
N ILE A 183 -3.38 11.05 -10.37
CA ILE A 183 -3.79 11.65 -9.09
C ILE A 183 -3.92 13.17 -9.20
N GLN A 184 -2.97 13.87 -9.84
CA GLN A 184 -3.03 15.33 -10.02
C GLN A 184 -4.25 15.77 -10.83
N ASN A 185 -4.66 14.98 -11.82
CA ASN A 185 -5.85 15.25 -12.62
C ASN A 185 -7.17 15.11 -11.82
N HIS A 186 -7.12 14.63 -10.58
CA HIS A 186 -8.27 14.49 -9.69
C HIS A 186 -8.31 15.58 -8.60
N ALA A 187 -8.86 16.74 -8.95
CA ALA A 187 -8.88 17.94 -8.08
C ALA A 187 -9.66 17.80 -6.75
N ASN A 188 -10.59 16.84 -6.64
CA ASN A 188 -11.58 16.82 -5.57
C ASN A 188 -11.25 15.90 -4.38
N LYS A 189 -10.16 15.13 -4.44
CA LYS A 189 -9.77 14.22 -3.35
C LYS A 189 -8.26 14.10 -3.26
N ARG A 190 -7.71 14.26 -2.04
CA ARG A 190 -6.31 13.96 -1.76
C ARG A 190 -6.15 12.44 -1.67
N VAL A 191 -5.69 11.82 -2.76
CA VAL A 191 -5.38 10.38 -2.85
C VAL A 191 -3.87 10.19 -2.72
N GLY A 192 -3.43 9.21 -1.93
CA GLY A 192 -2.02 8.90 -1.74
C GLY A 192 -1.45 7.90 -2.76
N LEU A 193 -0.13 7.76 -2.77
CA LEU A 193 0.63 6.76 -3.50
C LEU A 193 1.36 5.82 -2.52
N LYS A 194 1.19 4.51 -2.69
CA LYS A 194 1.98 3.48 -2.00
C LYS A 194 2.87 2.74 -2.99
N ILE A 195 4.18 2.91 -2.84
CA ILE A 195 5.18 2.27 -3.69
C ILE A 195 5.53 0.91 -3.08
N SER A 196 5.36 -0.17 -3.83
CA SER A 196 5.56 -1.53 -3.34
C SER A 196 6.06 -2.47 -4.43
N GLY A 197 6.88 -3.44 -4.04
CA GLY A 197 7.50 -4.43 -4.92
C GLY A 197 8.90 -4.01 -5.35
N GLY A 198 9.93 -4.56 -4.71
CA GLY A 198 11.33 -4.40 -5.12
C GLY A 198 12.12 -3.29 -4.40
N ILE A 199 11.48 -2.40 -3.64
CA ILE A 199 12.19 -1.35 -2.89
C ILE A 199 12.71 -1.92 -1.56
N GLN A 200 14.02 -2.08 -1.48
CA GLN A 200 14.71 -2.77 -0.38
C GLN A 200 15.76 -1.89 0.29
N THR A 201 16.30 -0.89 -0.41
CA THR A 201 17.34 -0.01 0.14
C THR A 201 16.94 1.46 0.11
N PHE A 202 17.59 2.24 0.97
CA PHE A 202 17.46 3.70 1.02
C PHE A 202 17.72 4.33 -0.36
N GLU A 203 18.78 3.92 -1.06
CA GLU A 203 19.13 4.42 -2.40
C GLU A 203 18.04 4.14 -3.42
N GLN A 204 17.34 3.01 -3.32
CA GLN A 204 16.21 2.70 -4.19
C GLN A 204 14.98 3.56 -3.90
N ALA A 205 14.80 4.04 -2.67
CA ALA A 205 13.68 4.91 -2.29
C ALA A 205 13.89 6.37 -2.71
N VAL A 206 15.14 6.85 -2.76
CA VAL A 206 15.47 8.26 -3.06
C VAL A 206 14.86 8.76 -4.40
N PRO A 207 14.99 8.05 -5.54
CA PRO A 207 14.43 8.52 -6.80
C PRO A 207 12.91 8.71 -6.78
N TYR A 208 12.18 7.87 -6.04
CA TYR A 208 10.73 8.03 -5.89
C TYR A 208 10.38 9.29 -5.11
N ILE A 209 11.09 9.55 -4.00
CA ILE A 209 10.89 10.76 -3.21
C ILE A 209 11.18 12.01 -4.03
N GLN A 210 12.24 11.99 -4.84
CA GLN A 210 12.58 13.09 -5.73
C GLN A 210 11.48 13.32 -6.78
N LEU A 211 11.03 12.26 -7.46
CA LEU A 211 9.91 12.32 -8.40
C LEU A 211 8.65 12.93 -7.76
N ILE A 212 8.29 12.45 -6.56
CA ILE A 212 7.12 12.94 -5.83
C ILE A 212 7.28 14.43 -5.48
N LYS A 213 8.46 14.84 -5.02
CA LYS A 213 8.76 16.24 -4.70
C LYS A 213 8.61 17.13 -5.93
N ASP A 214 9.10 16.68 -7.08
CA ASP A 214 9.07 17.45 -8.32
C ASP A 214 7.65 17.56 -8.90
N LYS A 215 6.85 16.50 -8.80
CA LYS A 215 5.46 16.48 -9.31
C LYS A 215 4.48 17.14 -8.33
N MET A 216 4.53 16.78 -7.05
CA MET A 216 3.50 17.11 -6.05
C MET A 216 3.92 18.17 -5.03
N GLY A 217 5.22 18.51 -4.98
CA GLY A 217 5.79 19.40 -3.96
C GLY A 217 6.13 18.68 -2.65
N ALA A 218 7.10 19.24 -1.91
CA ALA A 218 7.61 18.65 -0.68
C ALA A 218 6.55 18.48 0.43
N ALA A 219 5.59 19.41 0.53
CA ALA A 219 4.51 19.36 1.52
C ALA A 219 3.53 18.19 1.30
N TRP A 220 3.55 17.58 0.12
CA TRP A 220 2.76 16.39 -0.17
C TRP A 220 3.39 15.10 0.36
N ILE A 221 4.63 15.14 0.85
CA ILE A 221 5.33 13.96 1.38
C ILE A 221 4.99 13.81 2.87
N THR A 222 3.93 13.05 3.15
CA THR A 222 3.44 12.77 4.50
C THR A 222 2.97 11.33 4.60
N PRO A 223 2.86 10.74 5.80
CA PRO A 223 2.30 9.39 5.97
C PRO A 223 0.85 9.25 5.46
N GLN A 224 0.13 10.35 5.27
CA GLN A 224 -1.24 10.36 4.74
C GLN A 224 -1.31 10.32 3.21
N THR A 225 -0.18 10.48 2.53
CA THR A 225 -0.13 10.55 1.06
C THR A 225 0.95 9.69 0.44
N ILE A 226 2.00 9.33 1.19
CA ILE A 226 3.09 8.49 0.70
C ILE A 226 3.28 7.30 1.64
N ARG A 227 3.35 6.11 1.06
CA ARG A 227 3.79 4.89 1.75
C ARG A 227 4.82 4.13 0.94
N PHE A 228 5.79 3.50 1.60
CA PHE A 228 6.62 2.44 1.05
C PHE A 228 6.21 1.11 1.66
N GLY A 229 5.59 0.22 0.87
CA GLY A 229 5.36 -1.16 1.27
C GLY A 229 6.61 -1.98 1.07
N ALA A 230 7.35 -2.24 2.16
CA ALA A 230 8.65 -2.89 2.10
C ALA A 230 8.88 -3.77 3.34
N SER A 231 9.58 -4.89 3.14
CA SER A 231 10.00 -5.79 4.22
C SER A 231 11.42 -5.52 4.71
N ARG A 232 12.29 -4.97 3.85
CA ARG A 232 13.73 -4.79 4.12
C ARG A 232 14.20 -3.34 4.19
N LEU A 233 13.47 -2.41 3.58
CA LEU A 233 13.83 -0.99 3.53
C LEU A 233 14.10 -0.39 4.91
N LEU A 234 13.30 -0.75 5.92
CA LEU A 234 13.52 -0.25 7.27
C LEU A 234 14.88 -0.70 7.83
N ALA A 235 15.20 -2.00 7.70
CA ALA A 235 16.45 -2.54 8.22
C ALA A 235 17.67 -1.91 7.53
N ASP A 236 17.58 -1.66 6.23
CA ASP A 236 18.61 -0.96 5.46
C ASP A 236 18.77 0.50 5.91
N ILE A 237 17.66 1.25 6.04
CA ILE A 237 17.69 2.61 6.59
C ILE A 237 18.35 2.64 7.96
N MET A 238 18.00 1.70 8.86
CA MET A 238 18.58 1.64 10.20
C MET A 238 20.10 1.40 10.20
N GLN A 239 20.66 0.80 9.16
CA GLN A 239 22.12 0.64 9.00
C GLN A 239 22.81 1.93 8.53
N CYS A 240 22.05 2.83 7.88
CA CYS A 240 22.54 4.14 7.43
C CYS A 240 22.49 5.23 8.51
N LEU A 241 21.91 4.96 9.69
CA LEU A 241 21.68 5.91 10.79
C LEU A 241 22.66 5.73 11.93
#